data_AF-D2UYD4-F1
#
_entry.id   AF-D2UYD4-F1
#
_cell.length_a   1.000
_cell.length_b   1.000
_cell.length_c   1.000
_cell.angle_alpha   90.00
_cell.angle_beta   90.00
_cell.angle_gamma   90.00
#
_symmetry.space_group_name_H-M   'P 1'
#
loop_
_entity.id
_entity.type
_entity.pdbx_description
1 polymer ?
#
loop_
_entity_poly.entity_id
_entity_poly.type
_entity_poly.pdbx_seq_one_letter_code
_entity_poly.pdbx_strand_id
1 'polypeptide(L)'
;MSSTLPRPTLNPLEKHRLGKQFGQEVPEFADYHQKKKDVFELSLKVGSVLGLVAGVPAYQKSYQPLTGIFVAAMGFLAGQSFVKHVAGRAYGLNPLNDAEYERAFNLWVYYEHNPHRKQQDLPVHTMEARYQQSLAEFREKHKNEYQKFLTQQQQ
;
A
#
# COMPACT_ATOMS: atom_id res chain seq x y z
N MET A 1 -4.63 -15.36 21.99
CA MET A 1 -4.29 -14.04 22.58
C MET A 1 -3.94 -13.10 21.44
N SER A 2 -4.63 -11.96 21.35
CA SER A 2 -4.65 -11.05 20.19
C SER A 2 -3.23 -10.62 19.78
N SER A 3 -2.75 -11.18 18.66
CA SER A 3 -1.35 -11.24 18.23
C SER A 3 -1.00 -10.18 17.18
N THR A 4 -1.54 -8.99 17.33
CA THR A 4 -1.33 -7.88 16.38
C THR A 4 -1.00 -6.64 17.20
N LEU A 5 0.17 -6.04 16.92
CA LEU A 5 0.46 -4.66 17.31
C LEU A 5 -0.78 -3.82 17.01
N PRO A 6 -1.24 -2.98 17.95
CA PRO A 6 -2.36 -2.09 17.68
C PRO A 6 -1.99 -1.26 16.45
N ARG A 7 -2.77 -1.41 15.39
CA ARG A 7 -2.56 -0.62 14.17
C ARG A 7 -2.71 0.84 14.58
N PRO A 8 -1.69 1.69 14.39
CA PRO A 8 -1.83 3.09 14.70
C PRO A 8 -3.01 3.63 13.87
N THR A 9 -4.02 4.17 14.54
CA THR A 9 -5.17 4.82 13.89
C THR A 9 -4.69 6.14 13.32
N LEU A 10 -4.05 6.08 12.16
CA LEU A 10 -3.54 7.23 11.44
C LEU A 10 -4.62 7.80 10.53
N ASN A 11 -4.76 9.13 10.53
CA ASN A 11 -5.57 9.78 9.51
C ASN A 11 -4.97 9.55 8.12
N PRO A 12 -5.76 9.56 7.03
CA PRO A 12 -5.25 9.31 5.68
C PRO A 12 -4.08 10.24 5.28
N LEU A 13 -4.14 11.51 5.71
CA LEU A 13 -3.09 12.50 5.50
C LEU A 13 -1.81 12.17 6.28
N GLU A 14 -1.94 11.75 7.53
CA GLU A 14 -0.81 11.32 8.37
C GLU A 14 -0.17 10.06 7.81
N LYS A 15 -0.98 9.07 7.40
CA LYS A 15 -0.50 7.85 6.76
C LYS A 15 0.28 8.15 5.48
N HIS A 16 -0.14 9.13 4.69
CA HIS A 16 0.62 9.56 3.52
C HIS A 16 1.94 10.23 3.90
N ARG A 17 1.93 11.18 4.85
CA ARG A 17 3.14 11.89 5.29
C ARG A 17 4.17 10.92 5.89
N LEU A 18 3.72 10.07 6.82
CA LEU A 18 4.54 9.04 7.45
C LEU A 18 5.01 8.00 6.43
N GLY A 19 4.18 7.63 5.46
CA GLY A 19 4.59 6.73 4.38
C GLY A 19 5.75 7.28 3.55
N LYS A 20 5.76 8.59 3.29
CA LYS A 20 6.87 9.27 2.60
C LYS A 20 8.15 9.27 3.45
N GLN A 21 8.04 9.53 4.75
CA GLN A 21 9.18 9.49 5.68
C GLN A 21 9.74 8.06 5.79
N PHE A 22 8.86 7.06 5.92
CA PHE A 22 9.24 5.65 5.93
C PHE A 22 10.01 5.24 4.67
N GLY A 23 9.53 5.64 3.48
CA GLY A 23 10.24 5.36 2.23
C GLY A 23 11.60 6.09 2.09
N GLN A 24 11.83 7.17 2.85
CA GLN A 24 13.11 7.87 2.89
C GLN A 24 14.10 7.25 3.90
N GLU A 25 13.58 6.74 5.02
CA GLU A 25 14.39 6.16 6.10
C GLU A 25 14.65 4.66 5.93
N VAL A 26 13.77 3.94 5.23
CA VAL A 26 13.88 2.51 4.99
C VAL A 26 14.00 2.25 3.48
N PRO A 27 15.24 2.33 2.93
CA PRO A 27 15.47 2.27 1.48
C PRO A 27 15.02 0.95 0.85
N GLU A 28 14.98 -0.14 1.61
CA GLU A 28 14.47 -1.46 1.15
C GLU A 28 13.01 -1.40 0.66
N PHE A 29 12.21 -0.49 1.21
CA PHE A 29 10.81 -0.32 0.82
C PHE A 29 10.55 0.94 0.00
N ALA A 30 11.58 1.73 -0.33
CA ALA A 30 11.45 2.97 -1.08
C ALA A 30 10.85 2.73 -2.48
N ASP A 31 11.40 1.76 -3.22
CA ASP A 31 10.91 1.37 -4.55
C ASP A 31 9.48 0.83 -4.50
N TYR A 32 9.17 0.03 -3.47
CA TYR A 32 7.83 -0.53 -3.30
C TYR A 32 6.81 0.57 -2.96
N HIS A 33 7.19 1.52 -2.10
CA HIS A 33 6.39 2.71 -1.80
C HIS A 33 6.12 3.54 -3.06
N GLN A 34 7.14 3.79 -3.87
CA GLN A 34 7.03 4.54 -5.10
C GLN A 34 6.09 3.84 -6.10
N LYS A 35 6.24 2.53 -6.32
CA LYS A 35 5.33 1.73 -7.15
C LYS A 35 3.89 1.78 -6.65
N LYS A 36 3.67 1.68 -5.34
CA LYS A 36 2.33 1.78 -4.73
C LYS A 36 1.71 3.16 -4.94
N LYS A 37 2.52 4.21 -4.83
CA LYS A 37 2.11 5.60 -5.10
C LYS A 37 1.75 5.80 -6.57
N ASP A 38 2.57 5.32 -7.49
CA ASP A 38 2.33 5.45 -8.93
C ASP A 38 1.04 4.73 -9.35
N VAL A 39 0.81 3.52 -8.85
CA VAL A 39 -0.45 2.78 -9.09
C VAL A 39 -1.64 3.50 -8.47
N PHE A 40 -1.48 4.11 -7.29
CA PHE A 40 -2.54 4.91 -6.68
C PHE A 40 -2.88 6.16 -7.52
N GLU A 41 -1.88 6.94 -7.94
CA GLU A 41 -2.09 8.11 -8.81
C GLU A 41 -2.71 7.72 -10.16
N LEU A 42 -2.23 6.63 -10.77
CA LEU A 42 -2.80 6.10 -12.00
C LEU A 42 -4.27 5.68 -11.78
N SER A 43 -4.58 5.04 -10.65
CA SER A 43 -5.95 4.63 -10.33
C SER A 43 -6.87 5.83 -10.15
N LEU A 44 -6.38 6.93 -9.59
CA LEU A 44 -7.12 8.19 -9.48
C LEU A 44 -7.40 8.80 -10.84
N LYS A 45 -6.39 8.85 -11.73
CA LYS A 45 -6.54 9.39 -13.09
C LYS A 45 -7.49 8.56 -13.93
N VAL A 46 -7.34 7.24 -13.95
CA VAL A 46 -8.21 6.35 -14.73
C VAL A 46 -9.62 6.34 -14.13
N GLY A 47 -9.75 6.29 -12.81
CA GLY A 47 -11.03 6.39 -12.12
C GLY A 47 -11.75 7.69 -12.46
N SER A 48 -11.09 8.84 -12.39
CA SER A 48 -11.74 10.12 -12.70
C SER A 48 -12.18 10.21 -14.15
N VAL A 49 -11.38 9.74 -15.10
CA VAL A 49 -11.75 9.68 -16.52
C VAL A 49 -12.96 8.77 -16.74
N LEU A 50 -12.95 7.54 -16.22
CA LEU A 50 -14.08 6.61 -16.39
C LEU A 50 -15.36 7.12 -15.69
N GLY A 51 -15.22 7.74 -14.52
CA GLY A 51 -16.33 8.37 -13.83
C GLY A 51 -16.95 9.51 -14.65
N LEU A 52 -16.14 10.38 -15.24
CA LEU A 52 -16.64 11.47 -16.08
C LEU A 52 -17.27 10.94 -17.38
N VAL A 53 -16.63 9.99 -18.07
CA VAL A 53 -17.14 9.39 -19.31
C VAL A 53 -18.46 8.66 -19.10
N ALA A 54 -18.64 7.98 -17.96
CA ALA A 54 -19.89 7.32 -17.63
C ALA A 54 -20.96 8.31 -17.12
N GLY A 55 -20.54 9.29 -16.32
CA GLY A 55 -21.43 10.22 -15.62
C GLY A 55 -22.04 11.30 -16.52
N VAL A 56 -21.28 11.88 -17.45
CA VAL A 56 -21.76 12.95 -18.35
C VAL A 56 -22.96 12.50 -19.22
N PRO A 57 -22.89 11.36 -19.95
CA PRO A 57 -24.04 10.91 -20.75
C PRO A 57 -25.19 10.43 -19.87
N ALA A 58 -24.92 9.87 -18.69
CA ALA A 58 -25.97 9.50 -17.74
C ALA A 58 -26.71 10.74 -17.22
N TYR A 59 -25.99 11.80 -16.88
CA TYR A 59 -26.56 13.09 -16.46
C TYR A 59 -27.41 13.71 -17.58
N GLN A 60 -26.93 13.70 -18.82
CA GLN A 60 -27.66 14.26 -19.97
C GLN A 60 -28.92 13.47 -20.33
N LYS A 61 -28.92 12.15 -20.14
CA LYS A 61 -30.06 11.27 -20.49
C LYS A 61 -31.05 11.07 -19.34
N SER A 62 -30.64 11.33 -18.10
CA SER A 62 -31.52 11.19 -16.93
C SER A 62 -32.15 12.53 -16.56
N TYR A 63 -33.45 12.57 -16.32
CA TYR A 63 -34.14 13.72 -15.72
C TYR A 63 -33.78 13.95 -14.23
N GLN A 64 -32.93 13.09 -13.66
CA GLN A 64 -32.52 13.13 -12.26
C GLN A 64 -31.01 13.39 -12.15
N PRO A 65 -30.57 14.56 -11.66
CA PRO A 65 -29.14 14.91 -11.59
C PRO A 65 -28.33 13.94 -10.70
N LEU A 66 -28.97 13.29 -9.73
CA LEU A 66 -28.35 12.30 -8.85
C LEU A 66 -27.91 11.03 -9.59
N THR A 67 -28.58 10.66 -10.69
CA THR A 67 -28.23 9.47 -11.49
C THR A 67 -26.87 9.65 -12.16
N GLY A 68 -26.59 10.84 -12.71
CA GLY A 68 -25.28 11.17 -13.29
C GLY A 68 -24.15 11.09 -12.27
N ILE A 69 -24.38 11.60 -11.05
CA ILE A 69 -23.41 11.53 -9.95
C ILE A 69 -23.16 10.07 -9.53
N PHE A 70 -24.22 9.28 -9.38
CA PHE A 70 -24.10 7.88 -8.99
C PHE A 70 -23.33 7.07 -10.04
N VAL A 71 -23.65 7.24 -11.32
CA VAL A 71 -22.95 6.56 -12.42
C VAL A 71 -21.49 7.02 -12.51
N ALA A 72 -21.21 8.30 -12.26
CA ALA A 72 -19.84 8.80 -12.18
C ALA A 72 -19.04 8.16 -11.04
N ALA A 73 -19.64 8.05 -9.86
CA ALA A 73 -19.02 7.40 -8.70
C ALA A 73 -18.74 5.91 -8.97
N MET A 74 -19.69 5.21 -9.59
CA MET A 74 -19.52 3.80 -9.97
C MET A 74 -18.43 3.63 -11.03
N GLY A 75 -18.38 4.49 -12.05
CA GLY A 75 -17.32 4.49 -13.06
C GLY A 75 -15.94 4.77 -12.44
N PHE A 76 -15.87 5.68 -11.47
CA PHE A 76 -14.66 5.96 -10.70
C PHE A 76 -14.17 4.74 -9.91
N LEU A 77 -15.07 4.10 -9.15
CA LEU A 77 -14.73 2.91 -8.37
C LEU A 77 -14.31 1.73 -9.26
N ALA A 78 -15.01 1.52 -10.39
CA ALA A 78 -14.67 0.50 -11.36
C ALA A 78 -13.28 0.74 -11.97
N GLY A 79 -12.97 1.99 -12.35
CA GLY A 79 -11.64 2.36 -12.86
C GLY A 79 -10.53 2.18 -11.84
N GLN A 80 -10.76 2.59 -10.59
CA GLN A 80 -9.80 2.35 -9.52
C GLN A 80 -9.54 0.86 -9.30
N SER A 81 -10.61 0.05 -9.27
CA SER A 81 -10.51 -1.40 -9.08
C SER A 81 -9.74 -2.07 -10.22
N PHE A 82 -10.04 -1.69 -11.47
CA PHE A 82 -9.36 -2.20 -12.66
C PHE A 82 -7.86 -1.89 -12.63
N VAL A 83 -7.47 -0.65 -12.35
CA VAL A 83 -6.05 -0.27 -12.27
C VAL A 83 -5.34 -1.00 -11.13
N LYS A 84 -5.96 -1.09 -9.94
CA LYS A 84 -5.35 -1.84 -8.82
C LYS A 84 -5.16 -3.32 -9.16
N HIS A 85 -6.08 -3.91 -9.92
CA HIS A 85 -5.97 -5.32 -10.31
C HIS A 85 -4.95 -5.56 -11.42
N VAL A 86 -4.95 -4.72 -12.46
CA VAL A 86 -4.14 -4.90 -13.67
C VAL A 86 -2.77 -4.24 -13.52
N ALA A 87 -2.73 -2.93 -13.24
CA ALA A 87 -1.47 -2.23 -13.05
C ALA A 87 -0.79 -2.65 -11.74
N GLY A 88 -1.55 -2.88 -10.67
CA GLY A 88 -0.96 -3.39 -9.41
C GLY A 88 -0.19 -4.69 -9.63
N ARG A 89 -0.75 -5.66 -10.36
CA ARG A 89 -0.04 -6.88 -10.72
C ARG A 89 1.14 -6.64 -11.67
N ALA A 90 0.97 -5.80 -12.69
CA ALA A 90 2.04 -5.51 -13.65
C ALA A 90 3.25 -4.81 -13.01
N TYR A 91 3.02 -3.96 -12.01
CA TYR A 91 4.08 -3.27 -11.25
C TYR A 91 4.68 -4.13 -10.11
N GLY A 92 4.25 -5.38 -9.96
CA GLY A 92 4.75 -6.28 -8.91
C GLY A 92 4.21 -5.99 -7.50
N LEU A 93 3.08 -5.28 -7.40
CA LEU A 93 2.35 -5.12 -6.13
C LEU A 93 1.58 -6.42 -5.86
N ASN A 94 2.20 -7.30 -5.08
CA ASN A 94 1.62 -8.56 -4.65
C ASN A 94 1.04 -8.37 -3.23
N PRO A 95 -0.15 -8.92 -2.89
CA PRO A 95 -0.69 -8.91 -1.52
C PRO A 95 0.33 -9.35 -0.45
N LEU A 96 1.28 -10.20 -0.80
CA LEU A 96 2.32 -10.67 0.11
C LEU A 96 3.33 -9.56 0.46
N ASN A 97 3.85 -8.86 -0.55
CA ASN A 97 4.73 -7.69 -0.37
C ASN A 97 3.98 -6.53 0.30
N ASP A 98 2.68 -6.39 0.05
CA ASP A 98 1.87 -5.34 0.66
C ASP A 98 1.68 -5.58 2.16
N ALA A 99 1.47 -6.84 2.56
CA ALA A 99 1.41 -7.22 3.97
C ALA A 99 2.75 -6.99 4.69
N GLU A 100 3.88 -7.28 4.03
CA GLU A 100 5.22 -7.01 4.56
C GLU A 100 5.48 -5.52 4.70
N TYR A 101 5.18 -4.73 3.67
CA TYR A 101 5.28 -3.28 3.69
C TYR A 101 4.44 -2.68 4.83
N GLU A 102 3.18 -3.11 4.99
CA GLU A 102 2.32 -2.60 6.07
C GLU A 102 2.84 -2.99 7.46
N ARG A 103 3.41 -4.18 7.61
CA ARG A 103 3.99 -4.62 8.88
C ARG A 103 5.22 -3.80 9.24
N ALA A 104 6.14 -3.60 8.30
CA ALA A 104 7.34 -2.78 8.47
C ALA A 104 6.97 -1.31 8.75
N PHE A 105 6.00 -0.76 8.01
CA PHE A 105 5.48 0.58 8.23
C PHE A 105 4.88 0.74 9.64
N ASN A 106 4.05 -0.21 10.10
CA ASN A 106 3.45 -0.13 11.43
C ASN A 106 4.49 -0.24 12.56
N LEU A 107 5.50 -1.09 12.39
CA LEU A 107 6.63 -1.19 13.32
C LEU A 107 7.42 0.12 13.37
N TRP A 108 7.75 0.69 12.20
CA TRP A 108 8.45 1.97 12.12
C TRP A 108 7.65 3.10 12.77
N VAL A 109 6.35 3.23 12.46
CA VAL A 109 5.48 4.24 13.08
C VAL A 109 5.44 4.08 14.61
N TYR A 110 5.40 2.85 15.12
CA TYR A 110 5.40 2.59 16.56
C TYR A 110 6.65 3.14 17.25
N TYR A 111 7.83 2.88 16.67
CA TYR A 111 9.11 3.37 17.21
C TYR A 111 9.33 4.86 16.98
N GLU A 112 8.79 5.42 15.90
CA GLU A 112 8.84 6.86 15.61
C GLU A 112 8.02 7.67 16.63
N HIS A 113 6.83 7.17 16.99
CA HIS A 113 5.99 7.81 18.01
C HIS A 113 6.45 7.50 19.45
N ASN A 114 7.35 6.53 19.63
CA ASN A 114 7.87 6.14 20.95
C ASN A 114 9.39 5.95 20.92
N PRO A 115 10.19 7.02 20.68
CA PRO A 115 11.63 6.90 20.52
C PRO A 115 12.34 6.38 21.78
N HIS A 116 11.83 6.75 22.97
CA HIS A 116 12.37 6.29 24.26
C HIS A 116 12.18 4.78 24.52
N ARG A 117 11.31 4.13 23.75
CA ARG A 117 11.01 2.69 23.87
C ARG A 117 11.94 1.81 23.05
N LYS A 118 12.83 2.38 22.22
CA LYS A 118 13.81 1.61 21.45
C LYS A 118 14.77 0.79 22.31
N GLN A 119 15.04 1.21 23.56
CA GLN A 119 15.99 0.57 24.48
C GLN A 119 15.33 -0.22 25.62
N GLN A 120 14.00 -0.17 25.75
CA GLN A 120 13.27 -0.89 26.79
C GLN A 120 12.89 -2.29 26.29
N ASP A 121 13.03 -3.32 27.13
CA ASP A 121 12.65 -4.70 26.79
C ASP A 121 11.12 -4.83 26.70
N LEU A 122 10.59 -4.44 25.54
CA LEU A 122 9.18 -4.37 25.25
C LEU A 122 8.73 -5.56 24.41
N PRO A 123 7.47 -5.99 24.54
CA PRO A 123 6.92 -7.09 23.74
C PRO A 123 7.02 -6.85 22.23
N VAL A 124 7.18 -5.60 21.77
CA VAL A 124 7.43 -5.28 20.35
C VAL A 124 8.76 -5.84 19.84
N HIS A 125 9.80 -5.93 20.67
CA HIS A 125 11.11 -6.47 20.26
C HIS A 125 11.04 -7.99 20.06
N THR A 126 10.26 -8.69 20.88
CA THR A 126 9.96 -10.11 20.60
C THR A 126 9.15 -10.30 19.32
N MET A 127 8.38 -9.29 18.89
CA MET A 127 7.69 -9.31 17.60
C MET A 127 8.63 -8.98 16.45
N GLU A 128 9.59 -8.08 16.64
CA GLU A 128 10.66 -7.80 15.69
C GLU A 128 11.54 -9.04 15.48
N ALA A 129 11.93 -9.72 16.56
CA ALA A 129 12.67 -10.98 16.47
C ALA A 129 11.87 -12.07 15.72
N ARG A 130 10.58 -12.23 16.02
CA ARG A 130 9.69 -13.12 15.25
C ARG A 130 9.53 -12.69 13.80
N TYR A 131 9.57 -11.39 13.52
CA TYR A 131 9.51 -10.85 12.16
C TYR A 131 10.80 -11.14 11.40
N GLN A 132 11.98 -10.92 12.01
CA GLN A 132 13.26 -11.27 11.41
C GLN A 132 13.39 -12.77 11.16
N GLN A 133 12.87 -13.60 12.06
CA GLN A 133 12.80 -15.05 11.86
C GLN A 133 11.87 -15.42 10.69
N SER A 134 10.66 -14.84 10.64
CA SER A 134 9.74 -15.02 9.51
C SER A 134 10.31 -14.51 8.19
N LEU A 135 11.08 -13.42 8.20
CA LEU A 135 11.80 -12.89 7.04
C LEU A 135 12.91 -13.84 6.60
N ALA A 136 13.67 -14.40 7.53
CA ALA A 136 14.71 -15.38 7.23
C ALA A 136 14.09 -16.64 6.60
N GLU A 137 13.00 -17.15 7.17
CA GLU A 137 12.24 -18.28 6.62
C GLU A 137 11.64 -17.96 5.25
N PHE A 138 11.10 -16.75 5.06
CA PHE A 138 10.59 -16.30 3.76
C PHE A 138 11.70 -16.20 2.72
N ARG A 139 12.85 -15.61 3.08
CA ARG A 139 14.04 -15.52 2.22
C ARG A 139 14.59 -16.89 1.86
N GLU A 140 14.57 -17.86 2.78
CA GLU A 140 14.96 -19.23 2.48
C GLU A 140 13.97 -19.94 1.58
N LYS A 141 12.66 -19.77 1.83
CA LYS A 141 11.60 -20.41 1.07
C LYS A 141 11.45 -19.85 -0.35
N HIS A 142 11.68 -18.56 -0.53
CA HIS A 142 11.56 -17.84 -1.81
C HIS A 142 12.91 -17.42 -2.40
N LYS A 143 14.02 -18.01 -1.92
CA LYS A 143 15.40 -17.67 -2.32
C LYS A 143 15.61 -17.60 -3.84
N ASN A 144 14.96 -18.50 -4.57
CA ASN A 144 15.03 -18.59 -6.04
C ASN A 144 14.19 -17.52 -6.77
N GLU A 145 13.12 -17.01 -6.15
CA GLU A 145 12.29 -15.92 -6.70
C GLU A 145 12.87 -14.55 -6.34
N TYR A 146 13.41 -14.42 -5.13
CA TYR A 146 14.05 -13.20 -4.62
C TYR A 146 15.38 -12.91 -5.31
N GLN A 147 16.18 -13.93 -5.66
CA GLN A 147 17.36 -13.76 -6.51
C GLN A 147 16.99 -13.23 -7.90
N LYS A 148 15.90 -13.71 -8.51
CA LYS A 148 15.43 -13.18 -9.80
C LYS A 148 14.98 -11.72 -9.71
N PHE A 149 14.33 -11.33 -8.61
CA PHE A 149 13.96 -9.95 -8.34
C PHE A 149 15.18 -9.03 -8.17
N LEU A 150 16.20 -9.45 -7.40
CA LEU A 150 17.45 -8.69 -7.23
C LEU A 150 18.24 -8.57 -8.55
N THR A 151 18.24 -9.62 -9.37
CA THR A 151 18.95 -9.61 -10.66
C THR A 151 18.26 -8.68 -11.68
N GLN A 152 16.93 -8.51 -11.60
CA GLN A 152 16.18 -7.54 -12.42
C GLN A 152 16.38 -6.08 -12.01
N GLN A 153 16.86 -5.79 -10.78
CA GLN A 153 17.19 -4.43 -10.36
C GLN A 153 18.61 -3.98 -10.75
N GLN A 154 19.45 -4.88 -11.29
CA GLN A 154 20.82 -4.60 -11.73
C GLN A 154 20.96 -4.40 -13.25
N GLN A 155 19.86 -4.41 -14.01
CA GLN A 155 19.81 -4.10 -15.45
C GLN A 155 18.99 -2.83 -15.67
#